data_AF-A0A9Q9YHG5-F1
#
_entry.id   AF-A0A9Q9YHG5-F1
#
_cell.length_a   1.000
_cell.length_b   1.000
_cell.length_c   1.000
_cell.angle_alpha   90.00
_cell.angle_beta   90.00
_cell.angle_gamma   90.00
#
_symmetry.space_group_name_H-M   'P 1'
#
loop_
_entity.id
_entity.type
_entity.pdbx_description
1 polymer ?
#
loop_
_entity_poly.entity_id
_entity_poly.type
_entity_poly.pdbx_seq_one_letter_code
_entity_poly.pdbx_strand_id
1 'polypeptide(L)'
;MMMMMLQIILLLTESVLVSSYALNSTVQCERPDEKTTLQVRAGESLYLPCPNLQCYKETENSSYVWFRNLSSTKQVEQIGTEESERVHYHHSVLYILWLNLNDTGRYITRWWYEEDNCDEFETDLVVHEEFSTDLLYHTMAEKKVSGIYCPVCEDQQGSITWYKNFSLIPNQESDPLRIPNSSKESEGIYTCVCTWEHHGIKHNSSGSRRLIIEELTINISPKIQLPVNNSVVFVDVGSKVILNCSVYFGQTVCERCSIRWEKNGIKLHGVDGYKQKYRKMDGTIQSLLNITEVSESDLRSKFACKAEDSVEVIFVSVTLKRRASVLYVILACICTFLVFLLVAGVLKWFALDLVLFLRQIFVKLYRKEDGKLYDAYVIYQRNNLDEATSKTLSDFVNGSLLTVLESYYGFKLFIHGRDDLPGEDCMNLIETEIQLSRRLLIILTPEASTDKSSVSPEAYDLQVGLHQALVQGETGVILIQLGKMQDYTHLPLGLQHLLSKNSPLLWRDGESSPNSRFWKRVRYQMPVVSSCQRSSKSRSLKASFPCQGFLV
;
A
#
# COMPACT_ATOMS: atom_id res chain seq x y z
N MET A 1 -97.55 63.08 -34.30
CA MET A 1 -96.43 63.23 -35.27
C MET A 1 -95.10 63.62 -34.62
N MET A 2 -95.07 64.20 -33.41
CA MET A 2 -93.82 64.58 -32.72
C MET A 2 -93.19 63.46 -31.86
N MET A 3 -93.99 62.49 -31.39
CA MET A 3 -93.48 61.33 -30.62
C MET A 3 -92.81 60.25 -31.48
N MET A 4 -93.23 60.10 -32.74
CA MET A 4 -92.65 59.11 -33.67
C MET A 4 -91.28 59.53 -34.20
N MET A 5 -91.03 60.84 -34.33
CA MET A 5 -89.73 61.38 -34.73
C MET A 5 -88.66 61.24 -33.63
N LEU A 6 -89.06 61.27 -32.35
CA LEU A 6 -88.11 61.12 -31.23
C LEU A 6 -87.61 59.67 -31.09
N GLN A 7 -88.46 58.68 -31.37
CA GLN A 7 -88.05 57.27 -31.39
C GLN A 7 -87.13 56.92 -32.57
N ILE A 8 -87.31 57.56 -33.72
CA ILE A 8 -86.44 57.36 -34.89
C ILE A 8 -85.07 58.03 -34.67
N ILE A 9 -85.01 59.19 -34.01
CA ILE A 9 -83.74 59.83 -33.67
C ILE A 9 -82.97 59.04 -32.60
N LEU A 10 -83.65 58.46 -31.60
CA LEU A 10 -83.01 57.57 -30.60
C LEU A 10 -82.48 56.26 -31.21
N LEU A 11 -83.23 55.64 -32.13
CA LEU A 11 -82.78 54.44 -32.85
C LEU A 11 -81.63 54.73 -33.83
N LEU A 12 -81.62 55.92 -34.45
CA LEU A 12 -80.53 56.33 -35.32
C LEU A 12 -79.26 56.67 -34.52
N THR A 13 -79.38 57.24 -33.32
CA THR A 13 -78.22 57.45 -32.44
C THR A 13 -77.64 56.16 -31.86
N GLU A 14 -78.45 55.13 -31.62
CA GLU A 14 -77.92 53.79 -31.27
C GLU A 14 -77.27 53.10 -32.48
N SER A 15 -77.81 53.23 -33.69
CA SER A 15 -77.20 52.64 -34.89
C SER A 15 -75.92 53.36 -35.35
N VAL A 16 -75.78 54.67 -35.08
CA VAL A 16 -74.55 55.42 -35.37
C VAL A 16 -73.51 55.24 -34.26
N LEU A 17 -73.90 54.95 -33.02
CA LEU A 17 -72.93 54.54 -32.00
C LEU A 17 -72.44 53.09 -32.20
N VAL A 18 -73.31 52.15 -32.61
CA VAL A 18 -72.92 50.73 -32.79
C VAL A 18 -72.00 50.50 -33.98
N SER A 19 -71.93 51.40 -34.97
CA SER A 19 -70.93 51.30 -36.06
C SER A 19 -69.58 51.97 -35.73
N SER A 20 -69.35 52.40 -34.49
CA SER A 20 -68.08 52.99 -34.04
C SER A 20 -67.43 52.26 -32.85
N TYR A 21 -68.01 51.14 -32.39
CA TYR A 21 -67.40 50.25 -31.38
C TYR A 21 -66.81 48.99 -32.04
N ALA A 22 -66.04 49.18 -33.09
CA ALA A 22 -65.08 48.19 -33.57
C ALA A 22 -63.81 48.96 -33.94
N LEU A 23 -63.03 49.33 -32.92
CA LEU A 23 -61.61 49.71 -32.93
C LEU A 23 -61.33 50.53 -31.65
N ASN A 24 -61.32 49.89 -30.49
CA ASN A 24 -60.56 50.34 -29.32
C ASN A 24 -60.58 49.30 -28.18
N SER A 25 -60.51 48.01 -28.49
CA SER A 25 -59.91 47.08 -27.54
C SER A 25 -58.40 47.13 -27.80
N THR A 26 -57.64 47.63 -26.83
CA THR A 26 -56.20 47.48 -26.77
C THR A 26 -55.87 46.06 -26.29
N VAL A 27 -56.54 45.05 -26.82
CA VAL A 27 -56.19 43.67 -26.53
C VAL A 27 -54.92 43.39 -27.30
N GLN A 28 -53.81 43.46 -26.58
CA GLN A 28 -52.50 43.17 -27.12
C GLN A 28 -52.29 41.67 -26.99
N CYS A 29 -52.33 40.96 -28.12
CA CYS A 29 -52.08 39.53 -28.15
C CYS A 29 -50.73 39.20 -27.50
N GLU A 30 -50.71 38.13 -26.73
CA GLU A 30 -49.48 37.61 -26.15
C GLU A 30 -48.55 37.17 -27.28
N ARG A 31 -47.25 37.44 -27.12
CA ARG A 31 -46.22 37.00 -28.06
C ARG A 31 -45.37 35.96 -27.37
N PRO A 32 -45.57 34.67 -27.65
CA PRO A 32 -44.63 33.64 -27.26
C PRO A 32 -43.24 33.98 -27.83
N ASP A 33 -42.17 33.71 -27.07
CA ASP A 33 -40.78 34.04 -27.45
C ASP A 33 -40.23 33.22 -28.64
N GLU A 34 -41.07 32.43 -29.31
CA GLU A 34 -40.68 31.45 -30.31
C GLU A 34 -40.86 32.02 -31.72
N LYS A 35 -39.77 32.59 -32.26
CA LYS A 35 -39.70 32.99 -33.67
C LYS A 35 -39.30 31.81 -34.53
N THR A 36 -40.12 31.50 -35.54
CA THR A 36 -39.83 30.43 -36.49
C THR A 36 -39.25 31.01 -37.77
N THR A 37 -38.14 30.47 -38.27
CA THR A 37 -37.61 30.82 -39.59
C THR A 37 -37.81 29.64 -40.53
N LEU A 38 -38.48 29.88 -41.66
CA LEU A 38 -38.73 28.88 -42.68
C LEU A 38 -38.01 29.26 -43.98
N GLN A 39 -37.25 28.31 -44.50
CA GLN A 39 -36.46 28.46 -45.72
C GLN A 39 -37.12 27.59 -46.80
N VAL A 40 -37.54 28.20 -47.90
CA VAL A 40 -38.29 27.52 -48.97
C VAL A 40 -37.72 27.82 -50.35
N ARG A 41 -38.07 26.99 -51.33
CA ARG A 41 -37.62 27.16 -52.71
C ARG A 41 -38.67 27.85 -53.57
N ALA A 42 -38.24 28.77 -54.44
CA ALA A 42 -39.09 29.41 -55.43
C ALA A 42 -39.67 28.38 -56.42
N GLY A 43 -40.89 28.63 -56.88
CA GLY A 43 -41.65 27.75 -57.79
C GLY A 43 -42.42 26.64 -57.08
N GLU A 44 -42.06 26.29 -55.84
CA GLU A 44 -42.84 25.38 -55.00
C GLU A 44 -44.02 26.12 -54.35
N SER A 45 -44.95 25.38 -53.77
CA SER A 45 -46.04 26.00 -52.99
C SER A 45 -45.86 25.67 -51.52
N LEU A 46 -46.33 26.54 -50.65
CA LEU A 46 -46.20 26.39 -49.22
C LEU A 46 -47.57 26.26 -48.57
N TYR A 47 -47.69 25.21 -47.77
CA TYR A 47 -48.72 25.03 -46.77
C TYR A 47 -48.07 25.35 -45.41
N LEU A 48 -48.46 26.47 -44.82
CA LEU A 48 -47.91 26.93 -43.55
C LEU A 48 -48.98 26.85 -42.46
N PRO A 49 -48.97 25.81 -41.61
CA PRO A 49 -49.85 25.76 -40.45
C PRO A 49 -49.40 26.77 -39.39
N CYS A 50 -50.30 27.08 -38.46
CA CYS A 50 -49.93 27.83 -37.27
C CYS A 50 -48.80 27.12 -36.50
N PRO A 51 -47.73 27.82 -36.08
CA PRO A 51 -46.56 27.17 -35.47
C PRO A 51 -46.84 26.40 -34.17
N ASN A 52 -47.87 26.78 -33.42
CA ASN A 52 -48.25 26.12 -32.18
C ASN A 52 -49.25 24.99 -32.45
N LEU A 53 -49.01 23.80 -31.86
CA LEU A 53 -49.84 22.61 -32.07
C LEU A 53 -51.30 22.81 -31.66
N GLN A 54 -51.55 23.58 -30.59
CA GLN A 54 -52.88 23.90 -30.12
C GLN A 54 -53.57 24.86 -31.09
N CYS A 55 -52.87 25.92 -31.51
CA CYS A 55 -53.34 26.83 -32.56
C CYS A 55 -53.66 26.14 -33.89
N TYR A 56 -52.88 25.11 -34.25
CA TYR A 56 -53.11 24.34 -35.47
C TYR A 56 -54.34 23.43 -35.37
N LYS A 57 -54.54 22.77 -34.22
CA LYS A 57 -55.59 21.74 -34.04
C LYS A 57 -56.92 22.26 -33.50
N GLU A 58 -56.93 23.30 -32.68
CA GLU A 58 -58.13 23.85 -32.05
C GLU A 58 -58.84 24.84 -32.97
N THR A 59 -59.62 24.33 -33.92
CA THR A 59 -60.36 25.17 -34.87
C THR A 59 -61.77 25.53 -34.40
N GLU A 60 -62.30 24.86 -33.37
CA GLU A 60 -63.65 25.11 -32.85
C GLU A 60 -63.65 26.40 -32.00
N ASN A 61 -64.59 27.31 -32.29
CA ASN A 61 -64.71 28.64 -31.66
C ASN A 61 -63.46 29.55 -31.75
N SER A 62 -62.48 29.21 -32.58
CA SER A 62 -61.29 30.02 -32.80
C SER A 62 -61.42 30.92 -34.03
N SER A 63 -60.81 32.09 -33.98
CA SER A 63 -60.67 32.96 -35.16
C SER A 63 -59.21 33.26 -35.46
N TYR A 64 -58.89 33.40 -36.75
CA TYR A 64 -57.53 33.55 -37.23
C TYR A 64 -57.44 34.77 -38.13
N VAL A 65 -56.37 35.54 -37.98
CA VAL A 65 -56.05 36.62 -38.91
C VAL A 65 -54.57 36.54 -39.25
N TRP A 66 -54.28 36.50 -40.55
CA TRP A 66 -52.92 36.48 -41.05
C TRP A 66 -52.51 37.83 -41.62
N PHE A 67 -51.28 38.21 -41.32
CA PHE A 67 -50.61 39.40 -41.85
C PHE A 67 -49.31 38.98 -42.51
N ARG A 68 -48.89 39.77 -43.49
CA ARG A 68 -47.54 39.70 -44.07
C ARG A 68 -46.88 41.06 -44.02
N ASN A 69 -45.58 41.06 -43.81
CA ASN A 69 -44.71 42.20 -43.94
C ASN A 69 -43.55 41.80 -44.86
N LEU A 70 -43.72 42.09 -46.15
CA LEU A 70 -42.78 41.69 -47.17
C LEU A 70 -41.52 42.54 -47.10
N SER A 71 -40.35 41.96 -47.36
CA SER A 71 -39.08 42.70 -47.36
C SER A 71 -39.04 43.79 -48.44
N SER A 72 -39.81 43.61 -49.52
CA SER A 72 -39.96 44.52 -50.65
C SER A 72 -40.78 45.77 -50.32
N THR A 73 -41.93 45.61 -49.65
CA THR A 73 -42.85 46.71 -49.34
C THR A 73 -42.62 47.32 -47.95
N LYS A 74 -42.08 46.54 -47.01
CA LYS A 74 -41.86 46.91 -45.59
C LYS A 74 -43.13 47.42 -44.89
N GLN A 75 -44.30 47.06 -45.40
CA GLN A 75 -45.60 47.42 -44.86
C GLN A 75 -46.34 46.15 -44.44
N VAL A 76 -47.06 46.25 -43.32
CA VAL A 76 -47.89 45.16 -42.82
C VAL A 76 -49.23 45.19 -43.56
N GLU A 77 -49.53 44.12 -44.27
CA GLU A 77 -50.78 43.90 -45.01
C GLU A 77 -51.52 42.71 -44.41
N GLN A 78 -52.84 42.82 -44.29
CA GLN A 78 -53.69 41.69 -43.93
C GLN A 78 -53.89 40.80 -45.17
N ILE A 79 -53.78 39.49 -45.00
CA ILE A 79 -53.99 38.49 -46.05
C ILE A 79 -55.49 38.16 -46.12
N GLY A 80 -56.02 37.91 -47.32
CA GLY A 80 -57.41 37.53 -47.54
C GLY A 80 -57.68 36.04 -47.29
N THR A 81 -58.96 35.68 -47.28
CA THR A 81 -59.44 34.28 -47.23
C THR A 81 -59.96 33.79 -48.58
N GLU A 82 -59.83 34.60 -49.63
CA GLU A 82 -60.34 34.26 -50.96
C GLU A 82 -59.44 33.21 -51.62
N GLU A 83 -59.96 32.00 -51.78
CA GLU A 83 -59.22 30.85 -52.33
C GLU A 83 -58.86 30.99 -53.83
N SER A 84 -59.40 32.01 -54.50
CA SER A 84 -59.03 32.37 -55.88
C SER A 84 -57.68 33.09 -55.93
N GLU A 85 -57.25 33.70 -54.83
CA GLU A 85 -55.98 34.40 -54.72
C GLU A 85 -54.82 33.42 -54.56
N ARG A 86 -53.62 33.86 -54.95
CA ARG A 86 -52.39 33.06 -54.82
C ARG A 86 -51.95 32.90 -53.36
N VAL A 87 -52.24 33.91 -52.54
CA VAL A 87 -51.85 33.98 -51.13
C VAL A 87 -53.08 34.24 -50.31
N HIS A 88 -53.57 33.20 -49.64
CA HIS A 88 -54.78 33.23 -48.84
C HIS A 88 -54.64 32.29 -47.66
N TYR A 89 -55.45 32.48 -46.63
CA TYR A 89 -55.49 31.55 -45.50
C TYR A 89 -56.88 30.95 -45.33
N HIS A 90 -56.91 29.74 -44.77
CA HIS A 90 -58.12 29.04 -44.38
C HIS A 90 -57.93 28.49 -42.97
N HIS A 91 -58.74 28.98 -42.02
CA HIS A 91 -58.59 28.68 -40.58
C HIS A 91 -57.13 28.92 -40.10
N SER A 92 -56.51 27.90 -39.51
CA SER A 92 -55.17 27.94 -38.92
C SER A 92 -54.03 27.84 -39.94
N VAL A 93 -54.32 27.81 -41.25
CA VAL A 93 -53.34 27.50 -42.31
C VAL A 93 -53.27 28.61 -43.35
N LEU A 94 -52.04 29.06 -43.65
CA LEU A 94 -51.73 29.95 -44.76
C LEU A 94 -51.26 29.15 -45.99
N TYR A 95 -51.82 29.48 -47.15
CA TYR A 95 -51.43 28.94 -48.45
C TYR A 95 -50.67 30.01 -49.23
N ILE A 96 -49.50 29.65 -49.74
CA ILE A 96 -48.73 30.48 -50.68
C ILE A 96 -48.45 29.63 -51.91
N LEU A 97 -49.26 29.81 -52.94
CA LEU A 97 -49.15 29.04 -54.18
C LEU A 97 -48.06 29.64 -55.07
N TRP A 98 -47.22 28.79 -55.67
CA TRP A 98 -46.11 29.19 -56.55
C TRP A 98 -45.26 30.34 -55.98
N LEU A 99 -44.50 30.03 -54.94
CA LEU A 99 -43.60 30.94 -54.25
C LEU A 99 -42.68 31.67 -55.22
N ASN A 100 -42.53 32.96 -55.00
CA ASN A 100 -41.56 33.80 -55.70
C ASN A 100 -40.67 34.52 -54.68
N LEU A 101 -39.55 35.10 -55.16
CA LEU A 101 -38.59 35.78 -54.30
C LEU A 101 -39.20 36.97 -53.53
N ASN A 102 -40.24 37.61 -54.08
CA ASN A 102 -40.92 38.74 -53.46
C ASN A 102 -41.83 38.34 -52.28
N ASP A 103 -42.12 37.04 -52.12
CA ASP A 103 -42.83 36.51 -50.96
C ASP A 103 -41.92 36.42 -49.71
N THR A 104 -40.62 36.74 -49.83
CA THR A 104 -39.70 36.80 -48.69
C THR A 104 -40.09 37.92 -47.72
N GLY A 105 -40.34 37.55 -46.47
CA GLY A 105 -40.77 38.49 -45.45
C GLY A 105 -41.28 37.81 -44.19
N ARG A 106 -41.88 38.61 -43.34
CA ARG A 106 -42.41 38.17 -42.05
C ARG A 106 -43.90 37.91 -42.17
N TYR A 107 -44.32 36.72 -41.79
CA TYR A 107 -45.72 36.32 -41.72
C TYR A 107 -46.12 36.22 -40.26
N ILE A 108 -47.29 36.78 -39.94
CA ILE A 108 -47.78 36.89 -38.57
C ILE A 108 -49.17 36.28 -38.55
N THR A 109 -49.38 35.30 -37.68
CA THR A 109 -50.71 34.75 -37.42
C THR A 109 -51.17 35.18 -36.04
N ARG A 110 -52.39 35.70 -35.95
CA ARG A 110 -53.08 35.97 -34.70
C ARG A 110 -54.19 34.96 -34.53
N TRP A 111 -54.12 34.22 -33.44
CA TRP A 111 -55.10 33.21 -33.09
C TRP A 111 -55.85 33.67 -31.84
N TRP A 112 -57.16 33.77 -31.97
CA TRP A 112 -58.08 34.06 -30.87
C TRP A 112 -58.77 32.77 -30.49
N TYR A 113 -58.52 32.28 -29.28
CA TYR A 113 -59.17 31.09 -28.72
C TYR A 113 -60.33 31.45 -27.78
N GLU A 114 -60.38 32.70 -27.30
CA GLU A 114 -61.50 33.29 -26.55
C GLU A 114 -61.70 34.76 -26.98
N GLU A 115 -62.79 35.41 -26.57
CA GLU A 115 -63.15 36.77 -27.03
C GLU A 115 -62.07 37.82 -26.76
N ASP A 116 -61.32 37.69 -25.66
CA ASP A 116 -60.28 38.64 -25.24
C ASP A 116 -58.86 38.04 -25.16
N ASN A 117 -58.70 36.75 -25.45
CA ASN A 117 -57.41 36.07 -25.35
C ASN A 117 -56.91 35.66 -26.74
N CYS A 118 -55.73 36.15 -27.08
CA CYS A 118 -55.09 35.85 -28.35
C CYS A 118 -53.57 35.73 -28.24
N ASP A 119 -53.03 34.85 -29.08
CA ASP A 119 -51.60 34.67 -29.28
C ASP A 119 -51.20 35.14 -30.68
N GLU A 120 -50.05 35.79 -30.78
CA GLU A 120 -49.43 36.22 -32.03
C GLU A 120 -48.14 35.43 -32.28
N PHE A 121 -48.10 34.69 -33.38
CA PHE A 121 -46.92 33.92 -33.79
C PHE A 121 -46.27 34.55 -35.02
N GLU A 122 -44.95 34.60 -35.02
CA GLU A 122 -44.13 35.20 -36.08
C GLU A 122 -43.34 34.11 -36.82
N THR A 123 -43.51 34.06 -38.14
CA THR A 123 -42.73 33.20 -39.04
C THR A 123 -41.99 34.06 -40.07
N ASP A 124 -40.65 34.03 -40.03
CA ASP A 124 -39.82 34.66 -41.05
C ASP A 124 -39.65 33.68 -42.21
N LEU A 125 -40.23 34.01 -43.37
CA LEU A 125 -40.15 33.23 -44.60
C LEU A 125 -39.06 33.79 -45.52
N VAL A 126 -38.14 32.93 -45.93
CA VAL A 126 -37.07 33.28 -46.88
C VAL A 126 -37.13 32.35 -48.08
N VAL A 127 -37.31 32.92 -49.27
CA VAL A 127 -37.45 32.18 -50.52
C VAL A 127 -36.13 32.21 -51.30
N HIS A 128 -35.64 31.03 -51.66
CA HIS A 128 -34.40 30.84 -52.44
C HIS A 128 -34.71 30.39 -53.87
N GLU A 129 -33.97 30.89 -54.84
CA GLU A 129 -34.11 30.48 -56.25
C GLU A 129 -33.43 29.13 -56.51
N GLU A 130 -32.20 28.99 -56.03
CA GLU A 130 -31.40 27.77 -56.14
C GLU A 130 -31.32 27.02 -54.80
N PHE A 131 -30.89 25.76 -54.86
CA PHE A 131 -30.66 24.99 -53.65
C PHE A 131 -29.47 25.58 -52.85
N SER A 132 -29.75 26.02 -51.62
CA SER A 132 -28.74 26.41 -50.62
C SER A 132 -28.66 25.36 -49.51
N THR A 133 -27.50 25.27 -48.83
CA THR A 133 -27.40 24.52 -47.56
C THR A 133 -28.30 25.08 -46.47
N ASP A 134 -28.76 26.32 -46.61
CA ASP A 134 -29.70 26.96 -45.68
C ASP A 134 -31.12 26.34 -45.75
N LEU A 135 -31.45 25.63 -46.85
CA LEU A 135 -32.71 24.88 -47.00
C LEU A 135 -32.68 23.53 -46.25
N LEU A 136 -31.56 23.18 -45.62
CA LEU A 136 -31.45 21.93 -44.86
C LEU A 136 -32.14 22.09 -43.51
N TYR A 137 -33.10 21.20 -43.26
CA TYR A 137 -33.60 20.91 -41.92
C TYR A 137 -32.49 20.27 -41.06
N HIS A 138 -32.79 20.03 -39.78
CA HIS A 138 -31.86 19.46 -38.81
C HIS A 138 -31.03 18.30 -39.39
N THR A 139 -29.70 18.42 -39.26
CA THR A 139 -28.75 17.38 -39.70
C THR A 139 -28.80 16.22 -38.73
N MET A 140 -29.08 15.03 -39.24
CA MET A 140 -29.11 13.79 -38.48
C MET A 140 -27.69 13.21 -38.40
N ALA A 141 -27.10 13.22 -37.21
CA ALA A 141 -25.82 12.58 -36.92
C ALA A 141 -26.08 11.41 -35.96
N GLU A 142 -26.13 10.19 -36.50
CA GLU A 142 -26.50 9.01 -35.74
C GLU A 142 -25.61 7.82 -36.10
N LYS A 143 -25.36 6.93 -35.12
CA LYS A 143 -24.59 5.69 -35.36
C LYS A 143 -25.35 4.67 -36.21
N LYS A 144 -26.68 4.66 -36.10
CA LYS A 144 -27.54 3.75 -36.84
C LYS A 144 -28.91 4.38 -37.05
N VAL A 145 -29.33 4.49 -38.30
CA VAL A 145 -30.63 5.06 -38.69
C VAL A 145 -31.46 3.98 -39.36
N SER A 146 -32.75 3.92 -38.98
CA SER A 146 -33.70 2.95 -39.54
C SER A 146 -34.56 3.56 -40.66
N GLY A 147 -34.79 4.87 -40.58
CA GLY A 147 -35.50 5.62 -41.61
C GLY A 147 -35.48 7.13 -41.36
N ILE A 148 -35.88 7.90 -42.38
CA ILE A 148 -35.89 9.37 -42.38
C ILE A 148 -37.33 9.83 -42.57
N TYR A 149 -37.80 10.71 -41.68
CA TYR A 149 -39.13 11.33 -41.77
C TYR A 149 -39.10 12.58 -42.65
N CYS A 150 -40.16 12.77 -43.44
CA CYS A 150 -40.29 13.93 -44.32
C CYS A 150 -40.75 15.17 -43.52
N PRO A 151 -39.93 16.25 -43.42
CA PRO A 151 -40.29 17.41 -42.61
C PRO A 151 -41.45 18.27 -43.13
N VAL A 152 -41.99 17.97 -44.33
CA VAL A 152 -42.94 18.86 -45.03
C VAL A 152 -44.30 18.17 -45.28
N CYS A 153 -44.40 16.86 -45.07
CA CYS A 153 -45.60 16.08 -45.43
C CYS A 153 -46.33 15.47 -44.21
N GLU A 154 -45.97 15.86 -42.98
CA GLU A 154 -46.44 15.19 -41.76
C GLU A 154 -47.98 15.22 -41.58
N ASP A 155 -48.68 16.22 -42.13
CA ASP A 155 -50.14 16.39 -41.97
C ASP A 155 -50.92 16.45 -43.30
N GLN A 156 -50.26 16.23 -44.44
CA GLN A 156 -50.91 16.31 -45.75
C GLN A 156 -51.25 14.92 -46.29
N GLN A 157 -52.45 14.78 -46.89
CA GLN A 157 -52.85 13.57 -47.61
C GLN A 157 -52.23 13.54 -49.02
N GLY A 158 -50.93 13.80 -49.10
CA GLY A 158 -50.14 13.91 -50.32
C GLY A 158 -49.31 12.66 -50.62
N SER A 159 -48.88 12.53 -51.88
CA SER A 159 -47.93 11.49 -52.29
C SER A 159 -46.50 12.00 -52.11
N ILE A 160 -45.61 11.14 -51.60
CA ILE A 160 -44.22 11.51 -51.31
C ILE A 160 -43.28 10.88 -52.34
N THR A 161 -42.28 11.62 -52.77
CA THR A 161 -41.16 11.10 -53.55
C THR A 161 -39.84 11.47 -52.90
N TRP A 162 -38.88 10.54 -52.88
CA TRP A 162 -37.60 10.73 -52.20
C TRP A 162 -36.43 10.82 -53.18
N TYR A 163 -35.47 11.69 -52.86
CA TYR A 163 -34.23 11.88 -53.58
C TYR A 163 -33.05 11.76 -52.61
N LYS A 164 -31.94 11.20 -53.08
CA LYS A 164 -30.65 11.22 -52.38
C LYS A 164 -29.63 11.93 -53.25
N ASN A 165 -29.00 12.98 -52.73
CA ASN A 165 -28.03 13.80 -53.46
C ASN A 165 -28.56 14.20 -54.85
N PHE A 166 -29.79 14.71 -54.89
CA PHE A 166 -30.50 15.12 -56.11
C PHE A 166 -30.83 14.00 -57.11
N SER A 167 -30.62 12.73 -56.73
CA SER A 167 -30.97 11.56 -57.55
C SER A 167 -32.21 10.88 -56.99
N LEU A 168 -33.19 10.57 -57.86
CA LEU A 168 -34.44 9.93 -57.48
C LEU A 168 -34.18 8.54 -56.86
N ILE A 169 -34.82 8.27 -55.72
CA ILE A 169 -34.87 6.94 -55.12
C ILE A 169 -36.13 6.23 -55.64
N PRO A 170 -36.02 5.24 -56.53
CA PRO A 170 -37.17 4.62 -57.15
C PRO A 170 -37.98 3.80 -56.13
N ASN A 171 -39.31 3.79 -56.30
CA ASN A 171 -40.26 2.96 -55.54
C ASN A 171 -40.26 3.18 -54.01
N GLN A 172 -39.86 4.37 -53.55
CA GLN A 172 -39.97 4.78 -52.14
C GLN A 172 -40.92 5.97 -52.04
N GLU A 173 -42.18 5.67 -51.72
CA GLU A 173 -43.28 6.64 -51.61
C GLU A 173 -43.84 6.71 -50.18
N SER A 174 -43.19 6.02 -49.23
CA SER A 174 -43.59 5.99 -47.83
C SER A 174 -42.87 7.05 -47.00
N ASP A 175 -43.52 7.49 -45.94
CA ASP A 175 -42.92 8.20 -44.81
C ASP A 175 -43.04 7.34 -43.55
N PRO A 176 -41.93 6.98 -42.87
CA PRO A 176 -40.54 7.34 -43.17
C PRO A 176 -39.95 6.61 -44.39
N LEU A 177 -38.95 7.23 -45.02
CA LEU A 177 -38.03 6.56 -45.96
C LEU A 177 -37.26 5.48 -45.21
N ARG A 178 -37.39 4.21 -45.62
CA ARG A 178 -36.70 3.11 -44.92
C ARG A 178 -35.25 2.99 -45.39
N ILE A 179 -34.33 2.99 -44.43
CA ILE A 179 -32.88 2.79 -44.67
C ILE A 179 -32.45 1.50 -43.95
N PRO A 180 -32.57 0.34 -44.60
CA PRO A 180 -32.11 -0.91 -44.01
C PRO A 180 -30.57 -0.92 -43.96
N ASN A 181 -30.02 -1.23 -42.79
CA ASN A 181 -28.56 -1.34 -42.57
C ASN A 181 -27.78 -0.08 -42.97
N SER A 182 -28.05 1.04 -42.30
CA SER A 182 -27.30 2.29 -42.49
C SER A 182 -25.78 2.09 -42.35
N SER A 183 -25.03 2.55 -43.34
CA SER A 183 -23.56 2.49 -43.43
C SER A 183 -23.00 3.84 -43.87
N LYS A 184 -21.67 4.00 -43.95
CA LYS A 184 -21.05 5.21 -44.51
C LYS A 184 -21.54 5.58 -45.92
N GLU A 185 -21.91 4.60 -46.73
CA GLU A 185 -22.50 4.85 -48.06
C GLU A 185 -23.89 5.47 -47.99
N SER A 186 -24.58 5.33 -46.85
CA SER A 186 -25.89 5.95 -46.60
C SER A 186 -25.80 7.44 -46.35
N GLU A 187 -24.61 8.01 -46.11
CA GLU A 187 -24.45 9.46 -45.94
C GLU A 187 -24.89 10.23 -47.19
N GLY A 188 -25.46 11.41 -46.96
CA GLY A 188 -25.93 12.27 -48.04
C GLY A 188 -27.06 13.21 -47.63
N ILE A 189 -27.54 13.96 -48.61
CA ILE A 189 -28.71 14.83 -48.47
C ILE A 189 -29.91 14.07 -49.00
N TYR A 190 -30.91 13.88 -48.15
CA TYR A 190 -32.18 13.25 -48.46
C TYR A 190 -33.25 14.32 -48.59
N THR A 191 -33.88 14.41 -49.74
CA THR A 191 -34.93 15.37 -50.04
C THR A 191 -36.23 14.61 -50.27
N CYS A 192 -37.27 14.90 -49.48
CA CYS A 192 -38.63 14.48 -49.81
C CYS A 192 -39.33 15.60 -50.57
N VAL A 193 -40.13 15.23 -51.57
CA VAL A 193 -41.07 16.12 -52.26
C VAL A 193 -42.46 15.59 -51.97
N CYS A 194 -43.24 16.37 -51.24
CA CYS A 194 -44.63 16.12 -50.93
C CYS A 194 -45.49 16.78 -52.01
N THR A 195 -46.28 15.97 -52.73
CA THR A 195 -47.23 16.44 -53.72
C THR A 195 -48.64 16.38 -53.13
N TRP A 196 -49.26 17.54 -52.97
CA TRP A 196 -50.60 17.72 -52.41
C TRP A 196 -51.51 18.42 -53.41
N GLU A 197 -52.82 18.30 -53.23
CA GLU A 197 -53.82 18.86 -54.12
C GLU A 197 -54.58 19.99 -53.44
N HIS A 198 -54.76 21.10 -54.14
CA HIS A 198 -55.53 22.25 -53.71
C HIS A 198 -56.40 22.72 -54.88
N HIS A 199 -57.73 22.68 -54.72
CA HIS A 199 -58.71 22.96 -55.79
C HIS A 199 -58.45 22.23 -57.13
N GLY A 200 -58.07 20.95 -57.09
CA GLY A 200 -57.82 20.17 -58.31
C GLY A 200 -56.45 20.42 -58.96
N ILE A 201 -55.64 21.33 -58.39
CA ILE A 201 -54.29 21.62 -58.85
C ILE A 201 -53.29 20.93 -57.92
N LYS A 202 -52.32 20.24 -58.51
CA LYS A 202 -51.24 19.59 -57.76
C LYS A 202 -50.11 20.56 -57.50
N HIS A 203 -49.73 20.66 -56.23
CA HIS A 203 -48.68 21.50 -55.71
C HIS A 203 -47.58 20.63 -55.09
N ASN A 204 -46.34 21.12 -55.13
CA ASN A 204 -45.18 20.43 -54.57
C ASN A 204 -44.55 21.29 -53.50
N SER A 205 -44.14 20.64 -52.41
CA SER A 205 -43.32 21.23 -51.36
C SER A 205 -42.18 20.27 -51.04
N SER A 206 -40.94 20.76 -50.99
CA SER A 206 -39.76 19.93 -50.74
C SER A 206 -39.10 20.26 -49.41
N GLY A 207 -38.52 19.23 -48.78
CA GLY A 207 -37.77 19.35 -47.54
C GLY A 207 -36.55 18.45 -47.54
N SER A 208 -35.39 19.00 -47.17
CA SER A 208 -34.11 18.28 -47.23
C SER A 208 -33.48 18.11 -45.85
N ARG A 209 -32.99 16.90 -45.54
CA ARG A 209 -32.20 16.59 -44.34
C ARG A 209 -30.86 15.99 -44.73
N ARG A 210 -29.79 16.34 -44.00
CA ARG A 210 -28.48 15.71 -44.17
C ARG A 210 -28.32 14.55 -43.18
N LEU A 211 -27.94 13.38 -43.67
CA LEU A 211 -27.60 12.20 -42.87
C LEU A 211 -26.09 12.02 -42.81
N ILE A 212 -25.56 11.92 -41.60
CA ILE A 212 -24.17 11.60 -41.27
C ILE A 212 -24.18 10.34 -40.39
N ILE A 213 -23.40 9.33 -40.77
CA ILE A 213 -23.28 8.08 -40.02
C ILE A 213 -22.01 8.15 -39.17
N GLU A 214 -22.20 8.26 -37.86
CA GLU A 214 -21.08 8.30 -36.93
C GLU A 214 -20.37 6.94 -36.88
N GLU A 215 -19.03 6.96 -36.88
CA GLU A 215 -18.25 5.74 -36.73
C GLU A 215 -18.47 5.13 -35.34
N LEU A 216 -18.60 3.80 -35.29
CA LEU A 216 -18.66 3.05 -34.05
C LEU A 216 -17.31 3.16 -33.33
N THR A 217 -17.20 4.09 -32.39
CA THR A 217 -16.12 4.08 -31.40
C THR A 217 -16.26 2.81 -30.56
N ILE A 218 -15.38 1.84 -30.78
CA ILE A 218 -15.26 0.68 -29.90
C ILE A 218 -14.73 1.23 -28.57
N ASN A 219 -15.63 1.36 -27.59
CA ASN A 219 -15.23 1.73 -26.23
C ASN A 219 -14.42 0.57 -25.63
N ILE A 220 -13.11 0.76 -25.54
CA ILE A 220 -12.22 -0.16 -24.83
C ILE A 220 -12.36 0.15 -23.34
N SER A 221 -12.75 -0.85 -22.54
CA SER A 221 -12.84 -0.68 -21.08
C SER A 221 -11.51 -0.14 -20.51
N PRO A 222 -11.57 0.81 -19.57
CA PRO A 222 -10.37 1.39 -18.99
C PRO A 222 -9.49 0.31 -18.37
N LYS A 223 -8.17 0.46 -18.47
CA LYS A 223 -7.20 -0.42 -17.82
C LYS A 223 -6.22 0.38 -16.99
N ILE A 224 -6.28 0.20 -15.67
CA ILE A 224 -5.29 0.77 -14.76
C ILE A 224 -3.96 0.03 -14.95
N GLN A 225 -2.94 0.75 -15.43
CA GLN A 225 -1.59 0.24 -15.63
C GLN A 225 -0.77 0.32 -14.34
N LEU A 226 -0.93 1.44 -13.63
CA LEU A 226 -0.26 1.76 -12.37
C LEU A 226 -1.25 2.53 -11.48
N PRO A 227 -1.24 2.36 -10.16
CA PRO A 227 -0.45 1.38 -9.40
C PRO A 227 -1.08 -0.03 -9.46
N VAL A 228 -0.31 -1.05 -9.08
CA VAL A 228 -0.85 -2.42 -8.92
C VAL A 228 -1.81 -2.46 -7.72
N ASN A 229 -2.92 -3.18 -7.84
CA ASN A 229 -3.91 -3.27 -6.77
C ASN A 229 -3.29 -3.81 -5.47
N ASN A 230 -3.60 -3.17 -4.35
CA ASN A 230 -3.05 -3.43 -3.03
C ASN A 230 -1.53 -3.22 -2.90
N SER A 231 -0.96 -2.37 -3.75
CA SER A 231 0.45 -2.00 -3.63
C SER A 231 0.73 -1.21 -2.35
N VAL A 232 1.97 -1.31 -1.87
CA VAL A 232 2.42 -0.68 -0.63
C VAL A 232 3.53 0.30 -0.97
N VAL A 233 3.41 1.54 -0.49
CA VAL A 233 4.44 2.57 -0.63
C VAL A 233 5.01 2.89 0.75
N PHE A 234 6.34 2.78 0.90
CA PHE A 234 7.02 3.07 2.15
C PHE A 234 7.34 4.56 2.25
N VAL A 235 6.87 5.21 3.32
CA VAL A 235 6.99 6.65 3.54
C VAL A 235 7.34 6.96 4.99
N ASP A 236 7.88 8.15 5.20
CA ASP A 236 8.19 8.71 6.52
C ASP A 236 7.12 9.75 6.89
N VAL A 237 6.69 9.80 8.15
CA VAL A 237 5.73 10.81 8.63
C VAL A 237 6.36 12.20 8.46
N GLY A 238 5.60 13.17 7.97
CA GLY A 238 6.10 14.52 7.66
C GLY A 238 6.75 14.66 6.28
N SER A 239 6.98 13.55 5.56
CA SER A 239 7.58 13.60 4.22
C SER A 239 6.53 13.94 3.13
N LYS A 240 7.01 14.46 2.01
CA LYS A 240 6.21 14.68 0.80
C LYS A 240 6.23 13.43 -0.07
N VAL A 241 5.06 12.93 -0.49
CA VAL A 241 4.95 11.74 -1.36
C VAL A 241 4.05 12.01 -2.56
N ILE A 242 4.38 11.41 -3.70
CA ILE A 242 3.58 11.49 -4.93
C ILE A 242 3.11 10.07 -5.28
N LEU A 243 1.79 9.86 -5.28
CA LEU A 243 1.19 8.64 -5.79
C LEU A 243 0.82 8.84 -7.27
N ASN A 244 1.17 7.87 -8.10
CA ASN A 244 0.93 7.91 -9.54
C ASN A 244 -0.13 6.87 -9.93
N CYS A 245 -1.17 7.32 -10.62
CA CYS A 245 -2.15 6.46 -11.25
C CYS A 245 -2.17 6.69 -12.76
N SER A 246 -1.88 5.65 -13.54
CA SER A 246 -1.85 5.66 -15.01
C SER A 246 -2.94 4.75 -15.54
N VAL A 247 -3.85 5.30 -16.33
CA VAL A 247 -5.01 4.57 -16.86
C VAL A 247 -5.06 4.71 -18.36
N TYR A 248 -5.13 3.57 -19.04
CA TYR A 248 -5.31 3.50 -20.49
C TYR A 248 -6.79 3.45 -20.82
N PHE A 249 -7.26 4.38 -21.67
CA PHE A 249 -8.65 4.51 -22.08
C PHE A 249 -8.87 4.17 -23.56
N GLY A 250 -7.86 3.62 -24.25
CA GLY A 250 -7.92 3.35 -25.69
C GLY A 250 -7.46 4.52 -26.54
N GLN A 251 -7.35 4.29 -27.86
CA GLN A 251 -6.81 5.28 -28.82
C GLN A 251 -7.87 6.27 -29.31
N THR A 252 -9.15 5.91 -29.19
CA THR A 252 -10.30 6.81 -29.43
C THR A 252 -10.44 7.81 -28.29
N VAL A 253 -10.71 9.06 -28.64
CA VAL A 253 -10.84 10.17 -27.68
C VAL A 253 -11.98 9.88 -26.70
N CYS A 254 -11.65 9.55 -25.45
CA CYS A 254 -12.67 9.43 -24.42
C CYS A 254 -13.05 10.81 -23.87
N GLU A 255 -14.22 11.31 -24.27
CA GLU A 255 -14.74 12.63 -23.87
C GLU A 255 -15.22 12.69 -22.42
N ARG A 256 -15.68 11.56 -21.85
CA ARG A 256 -16.23 11.48 -20.48
C ARG A 256 -15.35 10.72 -19.49
N CYS A 257 -14.08 10.53 -19.80
CA CYS A 257 -13.17 9.80 -18.92
C CYS A 257 -12.73 10.65 -17.73
N SER A 258 -12.82 10.08 -16.53
CA SER A 258 -12.36 10.74 -15.31
C SER A 258 -11.49 9.82 -14.46
N ILE A 259 -10.49 10.40 -13.81
CA ILE A 259 -9.66 9.73 -12.81
C ILE A 259 -9.73 10.53 -11.52
N ARG A 260 -10.01 9.88 -10.40
CA ARG A 260 -10.04 10.52 -9.08
C ARG A 260 -9.34 9.70 -8.02
N TRP A 261 -8.81 10.40 -7.02
CA TRP A 261 -8.27 9.79 -5.82
C TRP A 261 -9.25 9.88 -4.66
N GLU A 262 -9.41 8.77 -3.93
CA GLU A 262 -10.23 8.65 -2.74
C GLU A 262 -9.37 8.16 -1.56
N LYS A 263 -9.55 8.75 -0.37
CA LYS A 263 -8.97 8.28 0.89
C LYS A 263 -10.10 7.69 1.73
N ASN A 264 -10.08 6.38 1.97
CA ASN A 264 -11.16 5.64 2.65
C ASN A 264 -12.57 5.95 2.07
N GLY A 265 -12.68 6.12 0.75
CA GLY A 265 -13.93 6.46 0.05
C GLY A 265 -14.27 7.95 -0.02
N ILE A 266 -13.49 8.82 0.64
CA ILE A 266 -13.69 10.27 0.59
C ILE A 266 -12.87 10.85 -0.57
N LYS A 267 -13.51 11.63 -1.44
CA LYS A 267 -12.85 12.32 -2.57
C LYS A 267 -11.83 13.34 -2.04
N LEU A 268 -10.60 13.30 -2.57
CA LEU A 268 -9.50 14.19 -2.16
C LEU A 268 -9.44 15.51 -2.93
N HIS A 269 -10.38 15.76 -3.85
CA HIS A 269 -10.40 17.00 -4.62
C HIS A 269 -10.77 18.19 -3.72
N GLY A 270 -9.90 19.19 -3.65
CA GLY A 270 -10.11 20.39 -2.81
C GLY A 270 -9.79 20.22 -1.33
N VAL A 271 -9.21 19.08 -0.92
CA VAL A 271 -8.77 18.87 0.47
C VAL A 271 -7.35 19.41 0.65
N ASP A 272 -7.16 20.26 1.67
CA ASP A 272 -5.85 20.81 1.99
C ASP A 272 -4.82 19.71 2.29
N GLY A 273 -3.62 19.89 1.73
CA GLY A 273 -2.53 18.92 1.81
C GLY A 273 -2.51 17.86 0.69
N TYR A 274 -3.57 17.75 -0.12
CA TYR A 274 -3.66 16.81 -1.24
C TYR A 274 -3.84 17.57 -2.57
N LYS A 275 -2.82 17.54 -3.43
CA LYS A 275 -2.87 18.21 -4.74
C LYS A 275 -2.86 17.19 -5.86
N GLN A 276 -3.97 17.11 -6.61
CA GLN A 276 -4.08 16.25 -7.77
C GLN A 276 -3.68 17.00 -9.05
N LYS A 277 -2.83 16.39 -9.87
CA LYS A 277 -2.44 16.90 -11.19
C LYS A 277 -2.71 15.85 -12.27
N TYR A 278 -3.12 16.30 -13.44
CA TYR A 278 -3.42 15.43 -14.58
C TYR A 278 -2.41 15.62 -15.70
N ARG A 279 -2.06 14.54 -16.38
CA ARG A 279 -1.26 14.54 -17.59
C ARG A 279 -1.91 13.61 -18.60
N LYS A 280 -2.27 14.13 -19.77
CA LYS A 280 -2.81 13.35 -20.89
C LYS A 280 -1.66 13.01 -21.84
N MET A 281 -1.54 11.75 -22.20
CA MET A 281 -0.67 11.21 -23.24
C MET A 281 -1.54 10.38 -24.18
N ASP A 282 -1.05 10.05 -25.38
CA ASP A 282 -1.84 9.34 -26.39
C ASP A 282 -2.51 8.09 -25.82
N GLY A 283 -3.84 8.14 -25.70
CA GLY A 283 -4.70 7.09 -25.12
C GLY A 283 -4.54 6.81 -23.61
N THR A 284 -3.65 7.51 -22.90
CA THR A 284 -3.37 7.28 -21.47
C THR A 284 -3.52 8.56 -20.66
N ILE A 285 -4.28 8.51 -19.56
CA ILE A 285 -4.39 9.63 -18.62
C ILE A 285 -3.66 9.25 -17.33
N GLN A 286 -2.74 10.11 -16.90
CA GLN A 286 -2.04 9.99 -15.63
C GLN A 286 -2.56 11.00 -14.62
N SER A 287 -2.81 10.53 -13.40
CA SER A 287 -3.22 11.32 -12.23
C SER A 287 -2.19 11.18 -11.12
N LEU A 288 -1.54 12.30 -10.80
CA LEU A 288 -0.51 12.42 -9.77
C LEU A 288 -1.11 13.06 -8.51
N LEU A 289 -1.22 12.29 -7.43
CA LEU A 289 -1.63 12.78 -6.12
C LEU A 289 -0.39 13.15 -5.30
N ASN A 290 -0.18 14.44 -5.12
CA ASN A 290 0.90 14.98 -4.31
C ASN A 290 0.39 15.26 -2.88
N ILE A 291 0.87 14.47 -1.92
CA ILE A 291 0.61 14.62 -0.49
C ILE A 291 1.74 15.46 0.09
N THR A 292 1.43 16.66 0.59
CA THR A 292 2.45 17.63 1.03
C THR A 292 3.18 17.17 2.28
N GLU A 293 2.45 16.63 3.25
CA GLU A 293 2.95 16.19 4.53
C GLU A 293 2.18 14.92 4.93
N VAL A 294 2.87 13.78 4.98
CA VAL A 294 2.24 12.50 5.36
C VAL A 294 1.92 12.49 6.84
N SER A 295 0.65 12.32 7.20
CA SER A 295 0.18 12.20 8.57
C SER A 295 0.09 10.74 9.05
N GLU A 296 -0.03 10.52 10.36
CA GLU A 296 -0.35 9.19 10.93
C GLU A 296 -1.69 8.64 10.42
N SER A 297 -2.64 9.53 10.11
CA SER A 297 -3.93 9.13 9.54
C SER A 297 -3.78 8.54 8.14
N ASP A 298 -2.80 9.02 7.37
CA ASP A 298 -2.54 8.56 6.00
C ASP A 298 -1.95 7.15 5.99
N LEU A 299 -1.10 6.81 6.97
CA LEU A 299 -0.56 5.46 7.15
C LEU A 299 -1.62 4.40 7.49
N ARG A 300 -2.74 4.82 8.10
CA ARG A 300 -3.88 3.94 8.43
C ARG A 300 -4.96 3.92 7.36
N SER A 301 -4.83 4.76 6.35
CA SER A 301 -5.84 4.92 5.30
C SER A 301 -5.49 4.14 4.04
N LYS A 302 -6.52 3.77 3.29
CA LYS A 302 -6.40 3.22 1.94
C LYS A 302 -6.64 4.33 0.92
N PHE A 303 -5.68 4.55 0.05
CA PHE A 303 -5.80 5.45 -1.09
C PHE A 303 -6.28 4.65 -2.29
N ALA A 304 -7.41 5.01 -2.88
CA ALA A 304 -7.94 4.37 -4.07
C ALA A 304 -7.80 5.31 -5.26
N CYS A 305 -7.21 4.81 -6.35
CA CYS A 305 -7.35 5.46 -7.64
C CYS A 305 -8.56 4.84 -8.35
N LYS A 306 -9.54 5.68 -8.68
CA LYS A 306 -10.78 5.29 -9.34
C LYS A 306 -10.84 5.93 -10.72
N ALA A 307 -11.05 5.10 -11.74
CA ALA A 307 -11.16 5.51 -13.13
C ALA A 307 -12.54 5.11 -13.65
N GLU A 308 -13.15 6.03 -14.38
CA GLU A 308 -14.53 5.93 -14.83
C GLU A 308 -14.57 6.33 -16.31
N ASP A 309 -15.12 5.44 -17.14
CA ASP A 309 -15.52 5.73 -18.52
C ASP A 309 -17.05 5.61 -18.65
N SER A 310 -17.58 5.77 -19.86
CA SER A 310 -19.02 5.64 -20.14
C SER A 310 -19.62 4.23 -19.95
N VAL A 311 -18.79 3.20 -19.75
CA VAL A 311 -19.16 1.79 -19.66
C VAL A 311 -18.93 1.26 -18.25
N GLU A 312 -17.75 1.49 -17.67
CA GLU A 312 -17.32 0.84 -16.45
C GLU A 312 -16.52 1.76 -15.52
N VAL A 313 -16.62 1.45 -14.23
CA VAL A 313 -15.86 2.08 -13.15
C VAL A 313 -14.92 1.07 -12.53
N ILE A 314 -13.62 1.30 -12.66
CA ILE A 314 -12.57 0.44 -12.09
C ILE A 314 -11.77 1.19 -11.02
N PHE A 315 -11.21 0.46 -10.07
CA PHE A 315 -10.37 1.06 -9.03
C PHE A 315 -9.26 0.12 -8.57
N VAL A 316 -8.16 0.72 -8.11
CA VAL A 316 -7.07 0.03 -7.43
C VAL A 316 -6.76 0.73 -6.12
N SER A 317 -6.34 -0.04 -5.12
CA SER A 317 -5.96 0.52 -3.82
C SER A 317 -4.44 0.52 -3.60
N VAL A 318 -3.97 1.52 -2.87
CA VAL A 318 -2.59 1.72 -2.42
C VAL A 318 -2.61 1.99 -0.94
N THR A 319 -1.65 1.41 -0.21
CA THR A 319 -1.47 1.66 1.22
C THR A 319 -0.10 2.25 1.50
N LEU A 320 -0.06 3.20 2.43
CA LEU A 320 1.20 3.78 2.90
C LEU A 320 1.65 3.01 4.14
N LYS A 321 2.92 2.59 4.18
CA LYS A 321 3.52 1.99 5.38
C LYS A 321 4.72 2.80 5.82
N ARG A 322 4.94 2.84 7.14
CA ARG A 322 6.13 3.46 7.72
C ARG A 322 7.38 2.72 7.24
N ARG A 323 8.39 3.45 6.79
CA ARG A 323 9.71 2.88 6.51
C ARG A 323 10.31 2.36 7.82
N ALA A 324 10.76 1.10 7.83
CA ALA A 324 11.38 0.51 9.01
C ALA A 324 12.69 1.25 9.35
N SER A 325 12.83 1.67 10.59
CA SER A 325 14.05 2.35 11.04
C SER A 325 15.13 1.30 11.31
N VAL A 326 16.09 1.21 10.37
CA VAL A 326 17.25 0.31 10.43
C VAL A 326 18.13 0.61 11.66
N LEU A 327 18.03 1.83 12.22
CA LEU A 327 18.77 2.26 13.40
C LEU A 327 18.49 1.41 14.64
N TYR A 328 17.23 0.99 14.87
CA TYR A 328 16.90 0.15 16.02
C TYR A 328 17.49 -1.26 15.89
N VAL A 329 17.53 -1.79 14.66
CA VAL A 329 18.14 -3.10 14.38
C VAL A 329 19.65 -3.03 14.61
N ILE A 330 20.31 -1.98 14.11
CA ILE A 330 21.75 -1.76 14.31
C ILE A 330 22.06 -1.61 15.81
N LEU A 331 21.26 -0.83 16.55
CA LEU A 331 21.45 -0.63 17.98
C LEU A 331 21.28 -1.94 18.77
N ALA A 332 20.26 -2.75 18.44
CA ALA A 332 20.05 -4.06 19.03
C ALA A 332 21.22 -5.02 18.75
N CYS A 333 21.76 -5.02 17.53
CA CYS A 333 22.95 -5.80 17.17
C CYS A 333 24.20 -5.36 17.95
N ILE A 334 24.42 -4.06 18.15
CA ILE A 334 25.55 -3.56 18.94
C ILE A 334 25.40 -3.96 20.42
N CYS A 335 24.21 -3.78 21.01
CA CYS A 335 23.95 -4.17 22.39
C CYS A 335 24.17 -5.67 22.63
N THR A 336 23.67 -6.52 21.73
CA THR A 336 23.85 -7.98 21.83
C THR A 336 25.32 -8.39 21.71
N PHE A 337 26.07 -7.77 20.80
CA PHE A 337 27.52 -8.00 20.67
C PHE A 337 28.29 -7.61 21.94
N LEU A 338 27.97 -6.46 22.55
CA LEU A 338 28.61 -6.03 23.80
C LEU A 338 28.32 -6.99 24.97
N VAL A 339 27.09 -7.48 25.09
CA VAL A 339 26.73 -8.48 26.11
C VAL A 339 27.54 -9.78 25.91
N PHE A 340 27.70 -10.22 24.66
CA PHE A 340 28.48 -11.42 24.35
C PHE A 340 29.96 -11.26 24.76
N LEU A 341 30.56 -10.09 24.50
CA LEU A 341 31.92 -9.79 24.93
C LEU A 341 32.08 -9.78 26.46
N LEU A 342 31.10 -9.21 27.18
CA LEU A 342 31.10 -9.22 28.64
C LEU A 342 31.03 -10.64 29.20
N VAL A 343 30.12 -11.47 28.66
CA VAL A 343 29.99 -12.88 29.07
C VAL A 343 31.28 -13.65 28.78
N ALA A 344 31.88 -13.50 27.60
CA ALA A 344 33.15 -14.12 27.26
C ALA A 344 34.29 -13.69 28.21
N GLY A 345 34.33 -12.40 28.57
CA GLY A 345 35.29 -11.86 29.54
C GLY A 345 35.14 -12.49 30.93
N VAL A 346 33.90 -12.57 31.44
CA VAL A 346 33.59 -13.20 32.73
C VAL A 346 33.93 -14.69 32.71
N LEU A 347 33.54 -15.42 31.66
CA LEU A 347 33.88 -16.84 31.52
C LEU A 347 35.39 -17.07 31.49
N LYS A 348 36.15 -16.20 30.82
CA LYS A 348 37.61 -16.28 30.80
C LYS A 348 38.21 -15.97 32.18
N TRP A 349 37.70 -14.97 32.90
CA TRP A 349 38.19 -14.61 34.22
C TRP A 349 37.96 -15.72 35.25
N PHE A 350 36.79 -16.36 35.22
CA PHE A 350 36.40 -17.43 36.14
C PHE A 350 36.59 -18.84 35.59
N ALA A 351 37.31 -19.03 34.48
CA ALA A 351 37.43 -20.33 33.81
C ALA A 351 37.90 -21.44 34.76
N LEU A 352 38.92 -21.18 35.58
CA LEU A 352 39.43 -22.14 36.56
C LEU A 352 38.41 -22.46 37.66
N ASP A 353 37.69 -21.45 38.14
CA ASP A 353 36.69 -21.63 39.19
C ASP A 353 35.45 -22.38 38.66
N LEU A 354 35.03 -22.10 37.43
CA LEU A 354 33.92 -22.78 36.76
C LEU A 354 34.26 -24.26 36.49
N VAL A 355 35.47 -24.56 36.01
CA VAL A 355 35.90 -25.94 35.76
C VAL A 355 35.99 -26.73 37.07
N LEU A 356 36.55 -26.14 38.13
CA LEU A 356 36.61 -26.79 39.45
C LEU A 356 35.20 -27.04 40.02
N PHE A 357 34.28 -26.09 39.85
CA PHE A 357 32.89 -26.22 40.28
C PHE A 357 32.13 -27.31 39.48
N LEU A 358 32.25 -27.31 38.15
CA LEU A 358 31.65 -28.33 37.29
C LEU A 358 32.18 -29.72 37.62
N ARG A 359 33.49 -29.86 37.83
CA ARG A 359 34.11 -31.13 38.24
C ARG A 359 33.51 -31.66 39.55
N GLN A 360 33.23 -30.78 40.52
CA GLN A 360 32.57 -31.14 41.77
C GLN A 360 31.13 -31.63 41.58
N ILE A 361 30.39 -31.07 40.60
CA ILE A 361 29.02 -31.49 40.27
C ILE A 361 29.04 -32.85 39.53
N PHE A 362 29.90 -33.01 38.53
CA PHE A 362 29.97 -34.25 37.74
C PHE A 362 30.39 -35.46 38.57
N VAL A 363 31.31 -35.30 39.52
CA VAL A 363 31.71 -36.41 40.41
C VAL A 363 30.59 -36.82 41.39
N LYS A 364 29.70 -35.90 41.77
CA LYS A 364 28.51 -36.27 42.56
C LYS A 364 27.53 -37.12 41.75
N LEU A 365 27.50 -36.96 40.43
CA LEU A 365 26.56 -37.64 39.54
C LEU A 365 27.09 -39.00 39.04
N TYR A 366 28.40 -39.12 38.82
CA TYR A 366 29.04 -40.32 38.28
C TYR A 366 30.19 -40.75 39.20
N ARG A 367 29.87 -41.56 40.22
CA ARG A 367 30.88 -42.13 41.14
C ARG A 367 31.13 -43.59 40.78
N LYS A 368 32.40 -43.93 40.54
CA LYS A 368 32.92 -45.30 40.53
C LYS A 368 33.87 -45.43 41.72
N GLU A 369 33.77 -46.51 42.49
CA GLU A 369 34.69 -46.74 43.61
C GLU A 369 35.95 -47.42 43.07
N ASP A 370 37.08 -46.73 43.18
CA ASP A 370 38.34 -47.13 42.55
C ASP A 370 39.30 -47.89 43.49
N GLY A 371 38.84 -48.34 44.67
CA GLY A 371 39.64 -49.14 45.63
C GLY A 371 40.84 -48.44 46.30
N LYS A 372 41.23 -47.25 45.85
CA LYS A 372 42.36 -46.45 46.37
C LYS A 372 42.04 -45.75 47.69
N LEU A 373 42.96 -45.82 48.65
CA LEU A 373 42.82 -45.30 50.02
C LEU A 373 43.31 -43.85 50.19
N TYR A 374 44.30 -43.42 49.42
CA TYR A 374 44.92 -42.10 49.56
C TYR A 374 44.74 -41.25 48.29
N ASP A 375 44.54 -39.95 48.48
CA ASP A 375 44.38 -38.99 47.39
C ASP A 375 45.74 -38.61 46.78
N ALA A 376 46.79 -38.50 47.60
CA ALA A 376 48.15 -38.38 47.10
C ALA A 376 49.21 -38.88 48.08
N TYR A 377 50.29 -39.44 47.54
CA TYR A 377 51.52 -39.77 48.26
C TYR A 377 52.50 -38.60 48.13
N VAL A 378 53.06 -38.10 49.24
CA VAL A 378 53.93 -36.92 49.25
C VAL A 378 55.39 -37.32 49.42
N ILE A 379 56.23 -36.97 48.45
CA ILE A 379 57.68 -37.17 48.47
C ILE A 379 58.36 -35.81 48.58
N TYR A 380 59.22 -35.64 49.59
CA TYR A 380 60.07 -34.47 49.74
C TYR A 380 61.45 -34.88 50.25
N GLN A 381 62.47 -34.17 49.80
CA GLN A 381 63.85 -34.42 50.18
C GLN A 381 64.15 -33.72 51.52
N ARG A 382 64.58 -34.49 52.53
CA ARG A 382 64.87 -33.97 53.88
C ARG A 382 66.35 -33.72 54.15
N ASN A 383 67.23 -34.34 53.35
CA ASN A 383 68.68 -34.35 53.60
C ASN A 383 69.42 -33.41 52.62
N ASN A 384 70.58 -32.89 53.04
CA ASN A 384 71.44 -31.95 52.29
C ASN A 384 70.82 -30.57 52.01
N LEU A 385 70.05 -30.05 52.96
CA LEU A 385 69.47 -28.70 52.89
C LEU A 385 70.11 -27.78 53.93
N ASP A 386 70.38 -26.54 53.52
CA ASP A 386 70.70 -25.46 54.46
C ASP A 386 69.63 -25.38 55.56
N GLU A 387 70.02 -25.04 56.78
CA GLU A 387 69.12 -24.98 57.94
C GLU A 387 67.89 -24.08 57.68
N ALA A 388 68.09 -22.99 56.92
CA ALA A 388 67.02 -22.11 56.47
C ALA A 388 66.05 -22.76 55.45
N THR A 389 66.57 -23.55 54.51
CA THR A 389 65.77 -24.22 53.48
C THR A 389 65.05 -25.45 54.05
N SER A 390 65.68 -26.15 54.99
CA SER A 390 65.06 -27.24 55.75
C SER A 390 63.88 -26.74 56.60
N LYS A 391 64.06 -25.61 57.28
CA LYS A 391 62.99 -24.97 58.06
C LYS A 391 61.83 -24.48 57.19
N THR A 392 62.11 -23.85 56.05
CA THR A 392 61.04 -23.42 55.11
C THR A 392 60.32 -24.60 54.48
N LEU A 393 61.01 -25.71 54.20
CA LEU A 393 60.40 -26.96 53.73
C LEU A 393 59.49 -27.57 54.80
N SER A 394 59.96 -27.69 56.05
CA SER A 394 59.14 -28.22 57.15
C SER A 394 57.92 -27.32 57.44
N ASP A 395 58.10 -26.00 57.41
CA ASP A 395 57.01 -25.03 57.60
C ASP A 395 56.00 -25.08 56.45
N PHE A 396 56.47 -25.31 55.21
CA PHE A 396 55.61 -25.49 54.06
C PHE A 396 54.82 -26.80 54.14
N VAL A 397 55.47 -27.94 54.40
CA VAL A 397 54.83 -29.26 54.46
C VAL A 397 53.87 -29.33 55.66
N ASN A 398 54.37 -29.09 56.86
CA ASN A 398 53.56 -29.25 58.08
C ASN A 398 52.56 -28.10 58.28
N GLY A 399 52.92 -26.88 57.87
CA GLY A 399 52.05 -25.71 57.98
C GLY A 399 51.13 -25.58 56.78
N SER A 400 51.64 -25.12 55.64
CA SER A 400 50.82 -24.66 54.52
C SER A 400 50.15 -25.80 53.73
N LEU A 401 50.89 -26.86 53.41
CA LEU A 401 50.43 -27.95 52.56
C LEU A 401 49.35 -28.79 53.25
N LEU A 402 49.60 -29.27 54.47
CA LEU A 402 48.62 -30.03 55.24
C LEU A 402 47.38 -29.20 55.59
N THR A 403 47.55 -27.95 56.03
CA THR A 403 46.41 -27.07 56.37
C THR A 403 45.51 -26.82 55.16
N VAL A 404 46.08 -26.59 53.97
CA VAL A 404 45.28 -26.31 52.77
C VAL A 404 44.69 -27.59 52.16
N LEU A 405 45.48 -28.66 52.01
CA LEU A 405 45.01 -29.87 51.33
C LEU A 405 44.17 -30.77 52.23
N GLU A 406 44.58 -31.04 53.47
CA GLU A 406 43.82 -31.93 54.37
C GLU A 406 42.70 -31.16 55.10
N SER A 407 43.00 -30.04 55.75
CA SER A 407 42.00 -29.32 56.58
C SER A 407 40.98 -28.52 55.74
N TYR A 408 41.44 -27.74 54.74
CA TYR A 408 40.54 -26.93 53.93
C TYR A 408 39.87 -27.70 52.78
N TYR A 409 40.65 -28.45 52.00
CA TYR A 409 40.12 -29.21 50.86
C TYR A 409 39.65 -30.63 51.18
N GLY A 410 40.10 -31.24 52.28
CA GLY A 410 39.64 -32.57 52.72
C GLY A 410 40.33 -33.75 52.04
N PHE A 411 41.51 -33.56 51.44
CA PHE A 411 42.29 -34.64 50.83
C PHE A 411 42.92 -35.52 51.90
N LYS A 412 43.01 -36.84 51.65
CA LYS A 412 43.79 -37.76 52.50
C LYS A 412 45.19 -37.95 51.89
N LEU A 413 46.20 -37.35 52.50
CA LEU A 413 47.59 -37.45 52.06
C LEU A 413 48.31 -38.53 52.87
N PHE A 414 49.25 -39.23 52.22
CA PHE A 414 50.18 -40.13 52.88
C PHE A 414 51.57 -39.51 52.91
N ILE A 415 52.16 -39.42 54.10
CA ILE A 415 53.52 -38.94 54.31
C ILE A 415 54.33 -40.01 55.04
N HIS A 416 55.39 -40.48 54.37
CA HIS A 416 56.36 -41.39 54.95
C HIS A 416 56.97 -40.80 56.25
N GLY A 417 56.99 -41.60 57.32
CA GLY A 417 57.41 -41.25 58.68
C GLY A 417 56.32 -40.67 59.59
N ARG A 418 55.17 -40.22 59.05
CA ARG A 418 54.01 -39.77 59.85
C ARG A 418 52.92 -40.84 59.92
N ASP A 419 52.64 -41.46 58.77
CA ASP A 419 51.47 -42.31 58.59
C ASP A 419 51.83 -43.83 58.57
N ASP A 420 53.12 -44.17 58.69
CA ASP A 420 53.62 -45.55 58.70
C ASP A 420 53.48 -46.21 60.08
N LEU A 421 53.24 -47.52 60.11
CA LEU A 421 53.27 -48.33 61.34
C LEU A 421 54.71 -48.82 61.62
N PRO A 422 55.25 -48.63 62.84
CA PRO A 422 56.61 -49.07 63.17
C PRO A 422 56.71 -50.61 63.22
N GLY A 423 57.60 -51.21 62.41
CA GLY A 423 57.96 -52.64 62.48
C GLY A 423 57.70 -53.48 61.22
N GLU A 424 57.23 -52.88 60.13
CA GLU A 424 56.93 -53.56 58.85
C GLU A 424 58.08 -53.41 57.84
N ASP A 425 58.17 -54.30 56.84
CA ASP A 425 59.24 -54.29 55.83
C ASP A 425 59.11 -53.07 54.91
N CYS A 426 60.02 -52.10 55.05
CA CYS A 426 59.91 -50.77 54.44
C CYS A 426 59.75 -50.81 52.91
N MET A 427 60.36 -51.78 52.21
CA MET A 427 60.44 -51.75 50.75
C MET A 427 59.10 -52.11 50.08
N ASN A 428 58.40 -53.13 50.59
CA ASN A 428 57.10 -53.57 50.08
C ASN A 428 55.97 -52.61 50.50
N LEU A 429 56.12 -51.93 51.64
CA LEU A 429 55.15 -50.95 52.14
C LEU A 429 55.11 -49.71 51.23
N ILE A 430 56.25 -49.17 50.83
CA ILE A 430 56.29 -47.97 49.97
C ILE A 430 55.65 -48.24 48.60
N GLU A 431 55.92 -49.41 47.99
CA GLU A 431 55.34 -49.76 46.70
C GLU A 431 53.80 -49.92 46.78
N THR A 432 53.31 -50.60 47.83
CA THR A 432 51.87 -50.81 48.03
C THR A 432 51.14 -49.50 48.37
N GLU A 433 51.71 -48.63 49.20
CA GLU A 433 51.13 -47.35 49.57
C GLU A 433 51.10 -46.34 48.39
N ILE A 434 52.11 -46.40 47.51
CA ILE A 434 52.11 -45.64 46.26
C ILE A 434 51.02 -46.16 45.31
N GLN A 435 50.79 -47.49 45.23
CA GLN A 435 49.69 -48.06 44.44
C GLN A 435 48.30 -47.70 44.99
N LEU A 436 48.17 -47.63 46.30
CA LEU A 436 46.95 -47.20 47.00
C LEU A 436 46.67 -45.69 46.85
N SER A 437 47.61 -44.94 46.31
CA SER A 437 47.52 -43.50 46.07
C SER A 437 47.04 -43.14 44.65
N ARG A 438 46.23 -42.08 44.54
CA ARG A 438 45.71 -41.61 43.23
C ARG A 438 46.67 -40.69 42.49
N ARG A 439 47.52 -39.95 43.21
CA ARG A 439 48.52 -39.02 42.67
C ARG A 439 49.81 -39.10 43.46
N LEU A 440 50.91 -38.72 42.82
CA LEU A 440 52.22 -38.58 43.44
C LEU A 440 52.56 -37.09 43.51
N LEU A 441 52.81 -36.56 44.70
CA LEU A 441 53.17 -35.17 44.93
C LEU A 441 54.66 -35.09 45.26
N ILE A 442 55.47 -34.58 44.34
CA ILE A 442 56.91 -34.42 44.55
C ILE A 442 57.22 -32.96 44.82
N ILE A 443 57.88 -32.70 45.94
CA ILE A 443 58.32 -31.36 46.36
C ILE A 443 59.81 -31.22 46.07
N LEU A 444 60.15 -30.27 45.20
CA LEU A 444 61.50 -29.94 44.75
C LEU A 444 62.03 -28.73 45.50
N THR A 445 63.25 -28.82 46.00
CA THR A 445 63.93 -27.76 46.75
C THR A 445 65.32 -27.47 46.18
N PRO A 446 65.80 -26.22 46.20
CA PRO A 446 67.14 -25.84 45.76
C PRO A 446 68.22 -26.53 46.59
N GLU A 447 69.09 -27.27 45.91
CA GLU A 447 70.29 -27.85 46.52
C GLU A 447 71.34 -26.76 46.79
N ALA A 448 71.92 -26.82 47.98
CA ALA A 448 73.24 -26.30 48.27
C ALA A 448 74.26 -27.41 47.99
N SER A 449 75.30 -27.10 47.23
CA SER A 449 76.35 -28.03 46.80
C SER A 449 77.09 -28.68 47.98
N THR A 450 77.09 -30.02 48.10
CA THR A 450 78.28 -30.90 47.96
C THR A 450 77.98 -32.38 48.24
N ASP A 451 78.71 -33.23 47.50
CA ASP A 451 79.05 -34.64 47.66
C ASP A 451 77.99 -35.76 47.67
N LYS A 452 78.10 -36.54 46.58
CA LYS A 452 77.50 -37.85 46.32
C LYS A 452 78.02 -38.87 47.33
N SER A 453 77.12 -39.50 48.09
CA SER A 453 77.15 -40.90 48.58
C SER A 453 76.53 -41.04 49.98
N SER A 454 75.21 -40.96 50.05
CA SER A 454 74.47 -41.75 51.04
C SER A 454 73.15 -42.17 50.43
N VAL A 455 72.94 -43.48 50.31
CA VAL A 455 71.65 -44.06 49.93
C VAL A 455 70.76 -43.90 51.14
N SER A 456 69.96 -42.84 51.15
CA SER A 456 68.98 -42.61 52.20
C SER A 456 67.61 -43.21 51.79
N PRO A 457 66.76 -43.60 52.76
CA PRO A 457 65.43 -44.17 52.49
C PRO A 457 64.57 -43.31 51.55
N GLU A 458 64.74 -41.99 51.57
CA GLU A 458 63.95 -41.05 50.78
C GLU A 458 64.35 -41.01 49.29
N ALA A 459 65.59 -41.39 48.97
CA ALA A 459 66.01 -41.59 47.58
C ALA A 459 65.33 -42.82 46.96
N TYR A 460 64.99 -43.80 47.80
CA TYR A 460 64.25 -44.99 47.39
C TYR A 460 62.77 -44.67 47.12
N ASP A 461 62.09 -43.91 47.98
CA ASP A 461 60.72 -43.40 47.74
C ASP A 461 60.60 -42.68 46.39
N LEU A 462 61.56 -41.79 46.10
CA LEU A 462 61.60 -41.05 44.85
C LEU A 462 61.81 -41.97 43.65
N GLN A 463 62.67 -42.98 43.77
CA GLN A 463 62.95 -43.94 42.70
C GLN A 463 61.76 -44.85 42.41
N VAL A 464 61.09 -45.37 43.44
CA VAL A 464 59.88 -46.20 43.32
C VAL A 464 58.73 -45.37 42.75
N GLY A 465 58.50 -44.18 43.30
CA GLY A 465 57.46 -43.27 42.79
C GLY A 465 57.67 -42.88 41.34
N LEU A 466 58.92 -42.66 40.93
CA LEU A 466 59.28 -42.33 39.55
C LEU A 466 59.11 -43.53 38.60
N HIS A 467 59.49 -44.73 39.04
CA HIS A 467 59.27 -45.97 38.30
C HIS A 467 57.77 -46.20 38.09
N GLN A 468 56.96 -46.06 39.13
CA GLN A 468 55.50 -46.20 39.04
C GLN A 468 54.89 -45.19 38.05
N ALA A 469 55.31 -43.92 38.12
CA ALA A 469 54.79 -42.85 37.29
C ALA A 469 55.19 -42.96 35.81
N LEU A 470 56.43 -43.36 35.52
CA LEU A 470 56.97 -43.38 34.16
C LEU A 470 56.78 -44.70 33.43
N VAL A 471 56.86 -45.83 34.15
CA VAL A 471 56.82 -47.18 33.55
C VAL A 471 55.42 -47.74 33.59
N GLN A 472 54.75 -47.72 34.76
CA GLN A 472 53.40 -48.27 34.90
C GLN A 472 52.33 -47.29 34.39
N GLY A 473 52.59 -45.98 34.45
CA GLY A 473 51.73 -44.94 33.86
C GLY A 473 50.39 -44.74 34.57
N GLU A 474 50.16 -45.41 35.70
CA GLU A 474 48.87 -45.43 36.41
C GLU A 474 48.70 -44.24 37.37
N THR A 475 49.79 -43.60 37.79
CA THR A 475 49.78 -42.55 38.83
C THR A 475 50.25 -41.21 38.27
N GLY A 476 49.37 -40.21 38.28
CA GLY A 476 49.72 -38.86 37.80
C GLY A 476 50.60 -38.11 38.81
N VAL A 477 51.66 -37.45 38.31
CA VAL A 477 52.63 -36.70 39.14
C VAL A 477 52.32 -35.21 39.17
N ILE A 478 52.43 -34.62 40.36
CA ILE A 478 52.33 -33.18 40.62
C ILE A 478 53.69 -32.72 41.15
N LEU A 479 54.31 -31.77 40.46
CA LEU A 479 55.60 -31.20 40.82
C LEU A 479 55.39 -29.84 41.49
N ILE A 480 55.82 -29.70 42.73
CA ILE A 480 55.84 -28.41 43.45
C ILE A 480 57.29 -28.00 43.64
N GLN A 481 57.63 -26.77 43.28
CA GLN A 481 58.97 -26.21 43.45
C GLN A 481 58.94 -25.13 44.53
N LEU A 482 59.75 -25.29 45.57
CA LEU A 482 59.98 -24.27 46.60
C LEU A 482 61.21 -23.45 46.18
N GLY A 483 61.07 -22.13 46.06
CA GLY A 483 62.17 -21.25 45.68
C GLY A 483 62.53 -21.27 44.18
N LYS A 484 63.46 -20.41 43.77
CA LYS A 484 63.87 -20.26 42.36
C LYS A 484 65.06 -21.17 42.04
N MET A 485 64.83 -22.19 41.21
CA MET A 485 65.86 -23.03 40.59
C MET A 485 66.29 -22.43 39.25
N GLN A 486 67.59 -22.43 38.96
CA GLN A 486 68.11 -22.02 37.65
C GLN A 486 68.43 -23.22 36.76
N ASP A 487 68.89 -24.35 37.32
CA ASP A 487 69.23 -25.57 36.56
C ASP A 487 68.64 -26.85 37.18
N TYR A 488 68.15 -27.77 36.34
CA TYR A 488 67.54 -29.06 36.72
C TYR A 488 68.44 -30.27 36.41
N THR A 489 69.68 -30.02 35.99
CA THR A 489 70.65 -31.04 35.54
C THR A 489 71.07 -32.01 36.64
N HIS A 490 70.90 -31.61 37.91
CA HIS A 490 71.22 -32.40 39.09
C HIS A 490 70.16 -33.45 39.44
N LEU A 491 68.95 -33.33 38.89
CA LEU A 491 67.83 -34.22 39.21
C LEU A 491 67.91 -35.53 38.40
N PRO A 492 67.35 -36.64 38.89
CA PRO A 492 67.30 -37.90 38.15
C PRO A 492 66.68 -37.74 36.76
N LEU A 493 67.20 -38.47 35.76
CA LEU A 493 66.76 -38.37 34.35
C LEU A 493 65.24 -38.50 34.18
N GLY A 494 64.59 -39.39 34.95
CA GLY A 494 63.14 -39.53 34.87
C GLY A 494 62.39 -38.29 35.39
N LEU A 495 62.93 -37.58 36.38
CA LEU A 495 62.34 -36.34 36.87
C LEU A 495 62.56 -35.19 35.88
N GLN A 496 63.72 -35.12 35.22
CA GLN A 496 63.95 -34.18 34.12
C GLN A 496 62.96 -34.39 32.97
N HIS A 497 62.65 -35.65 32.65
CA HIS A 497 61.62 -36.01 31.68
C HIS A 497 60.20 -35.61 32.14
N LEU A 498 59.89 -35.69 33.43
CA LEU A 498 58.62 -35.19 33.96
C LEU A 498 58.53 -33.66 33.94
N LEU A 499 59.64 -32.97 34.23
CA LEU A 499 59.75 -31.50 34.18
C LEU A 499 59.62 -30.95 32.76
N SER A 500 60.08 -31.68 31.73
CA SER A 500 59.86 -31.30 30.34
C SER A 500 58.40 -31.46 29.90
N LYS A 501 57.69 -32.44 30.48
CA LYS A 501 56.28 -32.74 30.16
C LYS A 501 55.29 -31.84 30.92
N ASN A 502 55.55 -31.56 32.19
CA ASN A 502 54.68 -30.78 33.07
C ASN A 502 55.45 -29.63 33.72
N SER A 503 54.94 -28.40 33.58
CA SER A 503 55.56 -27.25 34.25
C SER A 503 55.40 -27.34 35.78
N PRO A 504 56.49 -27.17 36.55
CA PRO A 504 56.43 -27.25 38.01
C PRO A 504 55.63 -26.06 38.59
N LEU A 505 54.89 -26.32 39.66
CA LEU A 505 54.14 -25.31 40.38
C LEU A 505 55.07 -24.59 41.36
N LEU A 506 55.43 -23.34 41.04
CA LEU A 506 56.30 -22.52 41.88
C LEU A 506 55.55 -21.98 43.10
N TRP A 507 56.02 -22.31 44.30
CA TRP A 507 55.56 -21.74 45.56
C TRP A 507 56.27 -20.41 45.85
N ARG A 508 55.52 -19.35 46.21
CA ARG A 508 56.05 -18.07 46.68
C ARG A 508 55.54 -17.80 48.09
N ASP A 509 56.40 -17.26 48.96
CA ASP A 509 56.17 -17.05 50.41
C ASP A 509 55.02 -16.07 50.79
N GLY A 510 54.16 -15.68 49.84
CA GLY A 510 52.96 -14.85 50.05
C GLY A 510 51.64 -15.52 49.63
N GLU A 511 51.64 -16.79 49.21
CA GLU A 511 50.46 -17.48 48.66
C GLU A 511 49.75 -18.40 49.68
N SER A 512 49.73 -18.03 50.97
CA SER A 512 49.16 -18.82 52.08
C SER A 512 47.63 -18.94 52.07
N SER A 513 46.92 -18.14 51.25
CA SER A 513 45.46 -18.21 51.18
C SER A 513 44.99 -19.43 50.37
N PRO A 514 44.05 -20.26 50.85
CA PRO A 514 43.59 -21.45 50.13
C PRO A 514 43.06 -21.18 48.72
N ASN A 515 42.57 -19.96 48.46
CA ASN A 515 42.03 -19.53 47.15
C ASN A 515 43.06 -18.87 46.23
N SER A 516 44.35 -18.93 46.56
CA SER A 516 45.42 -18.40 45.69
C SER A 516 45.45 -19.12 44.34
N ARG A 517 46.02 -18.47 43.32
CA ARG A 517 46.15 -19.05 41.98
C ARG A 517 47.00 -20.34 42.01
N PHE A 518 47.97 -20.43 42.91
CA PHE A 518 48.78 -21.63 43.14
C PHE A 518 47.93 -22.80 43.65
N TRP A 519 47.20 -22.64 44.76
CA TRP A 519 46.38 -23.72 45.31
C TRP A 519 45.24 -24.15 44.40
N LYS A 520 44.66 -23.21 43.62
CA LYS A 520 43.69 -23.56 42.56
C LYS A 520 44.31 -24.43 41.47
N ARG A 521 45.58 -24.20 41.09
CA ARG A 521 46.32 -25.03 40.13
C ARG A 521 46.70 -26.39 40.72
N VAL A 522 47.16 -26.44 41.98
CA VAL A 522 47.40 -27.71 42.70
C VAL A 522 46.13 -28.53 42.75
N ARG A 523 45.00 -27.92 43.15
CA ARG A 523 43.68 -28.57 43.20
C ARG A 523 43.19 -29.05 41.82
N TYR A 524 43.51 -28.32 40.75
CA TYR A 524 43.19 -28.75 39.39
C TYR A 524 43.92 -30.05 39.01
N GLN A 525 45.18 -30.21 39.43
CA GLN A 525 45.99 -31.40 39.16
C GLN A 525 45.72 -32.57 40.14
N MET A 526 45.19 -32.28 41.33
CA MET A 526 44.77 -33.28 42.31
C MET A 526 43.57 -34.13 41.84
N PRO A 527 43.36 -35.32 42.43
CA PRO A 527 42.16 -36.11 42.19
C PRO A 527 40.95 -35.39 42.81
N VAL A 528 39.74 -35.90 42.56
CA VAL A 528 38.55 -35.34 43.22
C VAL A 528 38.44 -35.97 44.60
N VAL A 529 38.28 -35.14 45.63
CA VAL A 529 38.16 -35.58 47.02
C VAL A 529 37.07 -36.63 47.14
N SER A 530 37.41 -37.84 47.60
CA SER A 530 36.43 -38.84 47.99
C SER A 530 35.82 -38.42 49.34
N SER A 531 34.72 -37.67 49.32
CA SER A 531 34.03 -37.33 50.57
C SER A 531 33.39 -38.58 51.17
N CYS A 532 34.08 -39.21 52.12
CA CYS A 532 33.44 -39.93 53.20
C CYS A 532 33.93 -39.31 54.51
N GLN A 533 32.99 -39.00 55.40
CA GLN A 533 33.16 -38.28 56.68
C GLN A 533 33.22 -36.75 56.65
N ARG A 534 32.11 -36.10 56.22
CA ARG A 534 31.64 -34.87 56.89
C ARG A 534 30.30 -35.19 57.55
N SER A 535 30.33 -35.73 58.77
CA SER A 535 29.16 -35.68 59.66
C SER A 535 29.41 -34.63 60.75
N SER A 536 28.43 -33.76 60.93
CA SER A 536 28.26 -32.83 62.05
C SER A 536 29.33 -31.74 62.26
N LYS A 537 29.13 -30.59 61.61
CA LYS A 537 28.99 -29.28 62.29
C LYS A 537 28.73 -28.16 61.27
N SER A 538 27.85 -27.25 61.68
CA SER A 538 27.43 -26.01 60.99
C SER A 538 26.20 -26.11 60.08
N ARG A 539 25.02 -25.90 60.69
CA ARG A 539 23.93 -25.07 60.13
C ARG A 539 23.05 -24.57 61.28
N SER A 540 23.49 -23.49 61.91
CA SER A 540 22.65 -22.51 62.60
C SER A 540 23.07 -21.14 62.09
N LEU A 541 22.11 -20.21 62.03
CA LEU A 541 22.11 -18.88 61.38
C LEU A 541 21.41 -18.85 60.01
N LYS A 542 20.08 -18.98 60.05
CA LYS A 542 19.19 -18.21 59.17
C LYS A 542 18.81 -16.94 59.94
N ALA A 543 19.36 -15.80 59.50
CA ALA A 543 18.90 -14.49 59.93
C ALA A 543 17.63 -14.14 59.14
N SER A 544 16.58 -13.86 59.90
CA SER A 544 15.33 -13.21 59.55
C SER A 544 15.55 -11.73 59.23
N PHE A 545 14.95 -11.20 58.16
CA PHE A 545 14.45 -9.82 58.11
C PHE A 545 13.23 -9.72 57.15
N PRO A 546 12.29 -8.78 57.42
CA PRO A 546 10.87 -8.91 57.11
C PRO A 546 10.47 -8.25 55.78
N CYS A 547 9.41 -8.78 55.16
CA CYS A 547 8.64 -8.08 54.15
C CYS A 547 7.63 -7.16 54.84
N GLN A 548 7.77 -5.85 54.63
CA GLN A 548 6.74 -4.87 54.91
C GLN A 548 6.50 -4.10 53.60
N GLY A 549 5.26 -4.13 53.13
CA GLY A 549 4.87 -3.68 51.81
C GLY A 549 4.63 -2.18 51.68
N PHE A 550 4.40 -1.76 50.44
CA PHE A 550 3.57 -0.61 50.12
C PHE A 550 2.72 -0.95 48.89
N LEU A 551 1.41 -0.96 49.10
CA LEU A 551 0.35 -0.82 48.11
C LEU A 551 -0.16 0.61 48.27
N VAL A 552 -0.05 1.44 47.24
CA VAL A 552 -1.04 2.39 46.66
C VAL A 552 -0.46 2.84 45.32
#